data_AF-A0A2V8Q7M3-F1
#
_entry.id   AF-A0A2V8Q7M3-F1
#
_cell.length_a   1.000
_cell.length_b   1.000
_cell.length_c   1.000
_cell.angle_alpha   90.00
_cell.angle_beta   90.00
_cell.angle_gamma   90.00
#
_symmetry.space_group_name_H-M   'P 1'
#
loop_
_entity.id
_entity.type
_entity.pdbx_description
1 polymer ?
#
loop_
_entity_poly.entity_id
_entity_poly.type
_entity_poly.pdbx_seq_one_letter_code
_entity_poly.pdbx_strand_id
1 'polypeptide(L)'
;DMVSKQKSEKKVVFVSHKIEDAPFAAAIKSWLEDNLNDRFDFIDVFVSSHKDSVQLGDNWFDKLRESLKNAKICLCLVSPHSIESRWLYFESGAAFFRTGTGKKGDECPVVPICFGGVQIKDLKPPLDLSQAIELPGEEAESNLLNMVVKRTELKPVKTPEPLKLPEFRYLSTPDWQFSVESLAVYEQGFNGKEIYVISADLGLDILNGPMAPPVKSNLEKGIKYKYIVPQKNELNSIIESIRNA
;
A
#
# COMPACT_ATOMS: atom_id res chain seq x y z
N ASP A 1 -6.96 50.03 17.86
CA ASP A 1 -6.39 49.18 16.79
C ASP A 1 -6.72 47.71 17.01
N MET A 2 -7.81 47.27 16.39
CA MET A 2 -8.16 45.84 16.32
C MET A 2 -7.35 45.24 15.20
N VAL A 3 -6.23 44.58 15.53
CA VAL A 3 -5.52 43.72 14.58
C VAL A 3 -6.47 42.57 14.22
N SER A 4 -7.06 42.66 13.02
CA SER A 4 -7.77 41.55 12.40
C SER A 4 -6.80 40.37 12.33
N LYS A 5 -7.04 39.34 13.15
CA LYS A 5 -6.30 38.08 13.12
C LYS A 5 -6.58 37.43 11.76
N GLN A 6 -5.71 37.67 10.79
CA GLN A 6 -5.79 37.06 9.46
C GLN A 6 -5.71 35.54 9.70
N LYS A 7 -6.79 34.82 9.39
CA LYS A 7 -6.82 33.36 9.48
C LYS A 7 -5.79 32.85 8.47
N SER A 8 -4.72 32.20 8.93
CA SER A 8 -3.70 31.65 8.04
C SER A 8 -4.34 30.67 7.07
N GLU A 9 -3.95 30.74 5.80
CA GLU A 9 -4.43 29.81 4.78
C GLU A 9 -3.90 28.41 5.10
N LYS A 10 -4.79 27.42 5.22
CA LYS A 10 -4.41 26.06 5.61
C LYS A 10 -3.62 25.41 4.47
N LYS A 11 -2.39 24.98 4.74
CA LYS A 11 -1.51 24.34 3.76
C LYS A 11 -1.79 22.84 3.70
N VAL A 12 -2.76 22.46 2.88
CA VAL A 12 -3.24 21.07 2.81
C VAL A 12 -2.34 20.21 1.93
N VAL A 13 -1.86 19.09 2.47
CA VAL A 13 -1.24 17.98 1.72
C VAL A 13 -2.26 16.86 1.67
N PHE A 14 -2.70 16.48 0.47
CA PHE A 14 -3.66 15.41 0.30
C PHE A 14 -2.92 14.08 0.11
N VAL A 15 -3.31 13.04 0.84
CA VAL A 15 -2.74 11.69 0.76
C VAL A 15 -3.84 10.71 0.35
N SER A 16 -3.85 10.36 -0.92
CA SER A 16 -4.69 9.31 -1.50
C SER A 16 -4.11 7.94 -1.21
N HIS A 17 -4.90 7.06 -0.61
CA HIS A 17 -4.47 5.70 -0.30
C HIS A 17 -5.67 4.74 -0.22
N LYS A 18 -5.39 3.44 -0.21
CA LYS A 18 -6.38 2.42 0.11
C LYS A 18 -6.36 2.13 1.62
N ILE A 19 -7.46 1.62 2.18
CA ILE A 19 -7.56 1.39 3.63
C ILE A 19 -6.48 0.45 4.18
N GLU A 20 -6.08 -0.55 3.39
CA GLU A 20 -5.01 -1.50 3.70
C GLU A 20 -3.64 -0.80 3.84
N ASP A 21 -3.48 0.37 3.24
CA ASP A 21 -2.26 1.17 3.24
C ASP A 21 -2.27 2.26 4.33
N ALA A 22 -3.30 2.31 5.18
CA ALA A 22 -3.47 3.34 6.21
C ALA A 22 -2.27 3.47 7.17
N PRO A 23 -1.60 2.38 7.61
CA PRO A 23 -0.39 2.49 8.43
C PRO A 23 0.74 3.25 7.71
N PHE A 24 0.89 3.04 6.40
CA PHE A 24 1.90 3.71 5.59
C PHE A 24 1.55 5.20 5.41
N ALA A 25 0.28 5.50 5.14
CA ALA A 25 -0.22 6.88 5.06
C ALA A 25 -0.04 7.65 6.38
N ALA A 26 -0.31 6.99 7.51
CA ALA A 26 -0.11 7.55 8.83
C ALA A 26 1.37 7.86 9.11
N ALA A 27 2.29 6.97 8.72
CA ALA A 27 3.71 7.18 8.87
C ALA A 27 4.20 8.40 8.07
N ILE A 28 3.80 8.53 6.81
CA ILE A 28 4.12 9.71 5.97
C ILE A 28 3.53 10.98 6.60
N LYS A 29 2.28 10.93 7.06
CA LYS A 29 1.63 12.05 7.72
C LYS A 29 2.42 12.53 8.94
N SER A 30 2.68 11.64 9.89
CA SER A 30 3.40 11.98 11.11
C SER A 30 4.79 12.52 10.79
N TRP A 31 5.49 11.91 9.85
CA TRP A 31 6.81 12.37 9.44
C TRP A 31 6.80 13.77 8.81
N LEU A 32 5.83 14.07 7.92
CA LEU A 32 5.71 15.41 7.35
C LEU A 32 5.35 16.45 8.42
N GLU A 33 4.41 16.13 9.32
CA GLU A 33 3.98 17.01 10.40
C GLU A 33 5.13 17.29 11.38
N ASP A 34 5.90 16.28 11.77
CA ASP A 34 7.06 16.40 12.67
C ASP A 34 8.19 17.25 12.07
N ASN A 35 8.33 17.25 10.74
CA ASN A 35 9.37 18.00 10.03
C ASN A 35 8.96 19.44 9.71
N LEU A 36 7.66 19.74 9.58
CA LEU A 36 7.18 21.01 9.02
C LEU A 36 6.31 21.84 9.95
N ASN A 37 5.77 21.27 11.03
CA ASN A 37 4.93 22.02 11.97
C ASN A 37 5.79 22.70 13.05
N ASP A 38 5.58 24.00 13.23
CA ASP A 38 6.11 24.76 14.37
C ASP A 38 4.99 25.48 15.14
N ARG A 39 5.35 26.51 15.91
CA ARG A 39 4.40 27.28 16.73
C ARG A 39 3.54 28.27 15.94
N PHE A 40 3.97 28.65 14.73
CA PHE A 40 3.37 29.72 13.93
C PHE A 40 2.79 29.20 12.61
N ASP A 41 3.35 28.12 12.07
CA ASP A 41 3.00 27.52 10.80
C ASP A 41 2.81 26.00 10.91
N PHE A 42 1.84 25.46 10.17
CA PHE A 42 1.58 24.03 10.12
C PHE A 42 1.03 23.58 8.77
N ILE A 43 1.36 22.35 8.39
CA ILE A 43 0.68 21.61 7.33
C ILE A 43 -0.57 20.93 7.88
N ASP A 44 -1.52 20.69 6.97
CA ASP A 44 -2.65 19.81 7.21
C ASP A 44 -2.55 18.61 6.29
N VAL A 45 -2.07 17.49 6.82
CA VAL A 45 -2.00 16.25 6.02
C VAL A 45 -3.34 15.54 6.10
N PHE A 46 -4.13 15.69 5.05
CA PHE A 46 -5.42 15.03 4.90
C PHE A 46 -5.23 13.65 4.27
N VAL A 47 -5.54 12.60 5.03
CA VAL A 47 -5.40 11.20 4.62
C VAL A 47 -6.78 10.65 4.21
N SER A 48 -6.99 10.39 2.92
CA SER A 48 -8.29 9.94 2.39
C SER A 48 -8.45 8.43 2.49
N SER A 49 -9.21 7.95 3.48
CA SER A 49 -9.55 6.53 3.62
C SER A 49 -10.90 6.22 2.98
N HIS A 50 -10.97 5.14 2.18
CA HIS A 50 -12.19 4.75 1.46
C HIS A 50 -13.18 3.96 2.36
N LYS A 51 -14.44 4.40 2.35
CA LYS A 51 -15.75 3.77 2.68
C LYS A 51 -16.03 3.06 4.01
N ASP A 52 -15.09 2.44 4.72
CA ASP A 52 -15.44 1.88 6.05
C ASP A 52 -15.43 2.94 7.16
N SER A 53 -15.01 4.17 6.82
CA SER A 53 -14.92 5.32 7.73
C SER A 53 -16.08 6.32 7.60
N VAL A 54 -17.05 6.11 6.69
CA VAL A 54 -18.16 7.05 6.46
C VAL A 54 -19.35 6.62 7.30
N GLN A 55 -19.53 7.25 8.46
CA GLN A 55 -20.76 7.06 9.24
C GLN A 55 -21.97 7.53 8.43
N LEU A 56 -23.11 6.85 8.59
CA LEU A 56 -24.37 7.28 8.01
C LEU A 56 -24.71 8.70 8.53
N GLY A 57 -24.84 9.66 7.61
CA GLY A 57 -25.11 11.08 7.92
C GLY A 57 -23.89 12.00 7.90
N ASP A 58 -22.69 11.47 7.67
CA ASP A 58 -21.46 12.27 7.68
C ASP A 58 -21.25 13.01 6.35
N ASN A 59 -20.86 14.29 6.40
CA ASN A 59 -20.58 15.10 5.21
C ASN A 59 -19.18 14.83 4.63
N TRP A 60 -18.80 13.55 4.61
CA TRP A 60 -17.45 13.11 4.25
C TRP A 60 -17.07 13.49 2.81
N PHE A 61 -18.02 13.38 1.88
CA PHE A 61 -17.78 13.76 0.49
C PHE A 61 -17.50 15.26 0.31
N ASP A 62 -18.13 16.14 1.08
CA ASP A 62 -17.81 17.57 0.99
C ASP A 62 -16.46 17.87 1.64
N LYS A 63 -16.12 17.22 2.77
CA LYS A 63 -14.78 17.31 3.37
C LYS A 63 -13.70 16.87 2.39
N LEU A 64 -13.91 15.75 1.71
CA LEU A 64 -13.01 15.23 0.67
C LEU A 64 -12.82 16.25 -0.45
N ARG A 65 -13.92 16.79 -1.01
CA ARG A 65 -13.87 17.81 -2.07
C ARG A 65 -13.18 19.07 -1.59
N GLU A 66 -13.46 19.53 -0.38
CA GLU A 66 -12.83 20.71 0.21
C GLU A 66 -11.32 20.51 0.39
N SER A 67 -10.91 19.36 0.92
CA SER A 67 -9.48 18.99 1.05
C SER A 67 -8.79 18.94 -0.30
N LEU A 68 -9.38 18.27 -1.31
CA LEU A 68 -8.83 18.23 -2.67
C LEU A 68 -8.79 19.61 -3.33
N LYS A 69 -9.77 20.47 -3.06
CA LYS A 69 -9.82 21.85 -3.57
C LYS A 69 -8.72 22.72 -2.96
N ASN A 70 -8.41 22.53 -1.69
CA ASN A 70 -7.43 23.34 -0.96
C ASN A 70 -6.02 22.74 -0.97
N ALA A 71 -5.86 21.49 -1.43
CA ALA A 71 -4.58 20.79 -1.47
C ALA A 71 -3.54 21.52 -2.31
N LYS A 72 -2.33 21.69 -1.77
CA LYS A 72 -1.16 22.22 -2.50
C LYS A 72 -0.40 21.15 -3.26
N ILE A 73 -0.65 19.88 -2.93
CA ILE A 73 -0.04 18.68 -3.50
C ILE A 73 -0.91 17.46 -3.18
N CYS A 74 -0.98 16.51 -4.10
CA CYS A 74 -1.67 15.23 -3.93
C CYS A 74 -0.66 14.08 -4.01
N LEU A 75 -0.42 13.43 -2.88
CA LEU A 75 0.42 12.23 -2.77
C LEU A 75 -0.47 11.01 -2.97
N CYS A 76 -0.17 10.18 -3.98
CA CYS A 76 -0.93 8.96 -4.27
C CYS A 76 -0.10 7.74 -3.87
N LEU A 77 -0.51 7.06 -2.80
CA LEU A 77 0.19 5.88 -2.31
C LEU A 77 -0.17 4.67 -3.19
N VAL A 78 0.81 4.20 -3.96
CA VAL A 78 0.65 3.09 -4.91
C VAL A 78 1.32 1.84 -4.35
N SER A 79 0.48 0.87 -3.99
CA SER A 79 0.86 -0.43 -3.48
C SER A 79 0.23 -1.52 -4.34
N PRO A 80 0.59 -2.80 -4.12
CA PRO A 80 -0.15 -3.92 -4.70
C PRO A 80 -1.66 -3.87 -4.41
N HIS A 81 -2.11 -3.23 -3.32
CA HIS A 81 -3.53 -3.08 -3.02
C HIS A 81 -4.20 -1.99 -3.85
N SER A 82 -3.49 -0.91 -4.17
CA SER A 82 -4.05 0.33 -4.70
C SER A 82 -3.75 0.59 -6.18
N ILE A 83 -2.83 -0.15 -6.80
CA ILE A 83 -2.40 0.06 -8.20
C ILE A 83 -3.54 -0.08 -9.23
N GLU A 84 -4.60 -0.84 -8.90
CA GLU A 84 -5.83 -0.95 -9.72
C GLU A 84 -7.04 -0.22 -9.09
N SER A 85 -6.82 0.58 -8.04
CA SER A 85 -7.91 1.19 -7.27
C SER A 85 -8.56 2.34 -8.05
N ARG A 86 -9.78 2.11 -8.54
CA ARG A 86 -10.61 3.14 -9.19
C ARG A 86 -10.73 4.42 -8.35
N TRP A 87 -10.75 4.28 -7.02
CA TRP A 87 -10.88 5.41 -6.12
C TRP A 87 -9.61 6.27 -6.06
N LEU A 88 -8.43 5.63 -6.03
CA LEU A 88 -7.14 6.32 -6.11
C LEU A 88 -7.03 7.10 -7.44
N TYR A 89 -7.47 6.49 -8.55
CA TYR A 89 -7.53 7.15 -9.86
C TYR A 89 -8.54 8.32 -9.90
N PHE A 90 -9.66 8.20 -9.21
CA PHE A 90 -10.64 9.28 -9.10
C PHE A 90 -10.07 10.50 -8.35
N GLU A 91 -9.42 10.29 -7.21
CA GLU A 91 -8.81 11.36 -6.41
C GLU A 91 -7.62 12.00 -7.12
N SER A 92 -6.74 11.19 -7.71
CA SER A 92 -5.60 11.70 -8.48
C SER A 92 -6.04 12.46 -9.73
N GLY A 93 -7.07 12.00 -10.45
CA GLY A 93 -7.66 12.73 -11.57
C GLY A 93 -8.22 14.10 -11.15
N ALA A 94 -8.93 14.16 -10.03
CA ALA A 94 -9.47 15.41 -9.49
C ALA A 94 -8.36 16.42 -9.14
N ALA A 95 -7.25 15.95 -8.56
CA ALA A 95 -6.07 16.78 -8.31
C ALA A 95 -5.36 17.21 -9.61
N PHE A 96 -5.15 16.27 -10.55
CA PHE A 96 -4.48 16.52 -11.82
C PHE A 96 -5.12 17.66 -12.60
N PHE A 97 -6.45 17.69 -12.71
CA PHE A 97 -7.16 18.74 -13.44
C PHE A 97 -7.13 20.12 -12.78
N ARG A 98 -6.63 20.26 -11.54
CA ARG A 98 -6.32 21.58 -10.97
C ARG A 98 -4.98 22.13 -11.48
N THR A 99 -4.07 21.25 -11.87
CA THR A 99 -2.80 21.61 -12.51
C THR A 99 -3.07 22.03 -13.96
N GLY A 100 -2.63 23.24 -14.35
CA GLY A 100 -2.79 23.75 -15.72
C GLY A 100 -4.06 24.55 -16.00
N THR A 101 -4.89 24.88 -14.99
CA THR A 101 -6.10 25.72 -15.15
C THR A 101 -5.83 27.20 -15.44
N GLY A 102 -4.57 27.60 -15.61
CA GLY A 102 -4.16 28.99 -15.88
C GLY A 102 -4.24 29.93 -14.68
N LYS A 103 -4.82 29.50 -13.55
CA LYS A 103 -4.78 30.23 -12.29
C LYS A 103 -3.47 29.98 -11.56
N LYS A 104 -2.55 30.95 -11.66
CA LYS A 104 -1.28 30.94 -10.94
C LYS A 104 -1.53 30.76 -9.44
N GLY A 105 -1.00 29.69 -8.86
CA GLY A 105 -1.11 29.38 -7.42
C GLY A 105 -2.22 28.39 -7.03
N ASP A 106 -3.02 27.88 -7.98
CA ASP A 106 -4.08 26.88 -7.72
C ASP A 106 -3.74 25.47 -8.22
N GLU A 107 -2.45 25.20 -8.49
CA GLU A 107 -2.00 23.89 -8.95
C GLU A 107 -1.99 22.86 -7.82
N CYS A 108 -2.34 21.62 -8.16
CA CYS A 108 -2.24 20.47 -7.28
C CYS A 108 -1.52 19.34 -8.02
N PRO A 109 -0.17 19.34 -8.04
CA PRO A 109 0.56 18.26 -8.66
C PRO A 109 0.21 16.93 -8.01
N VAL A 110 0.11 15.91 -8.85
CA VAL A 110 -0.05 14.52 -8.43
C VAL A 110 1.34 13.90 -8.35
N VAL A 111 1.61 13.19 -7.25
CA VAL A 111 2.87 12.51 -7.00
C VAL A 111 2.56 11.07 -6.61
N PRO A 112 2.75 10.11 -7.52
CA PRO A 112 2.71 8.70 -7.16
C PRO A 112 3.89 8.34 -6.25
N ILE A 113 3.60 7.65 -5.17
CA ILE A 113 4.58 7.11 -4.22
C ILE A 113 4.42 5.59 -4.26
N CYS A 114 5.32 4.92 -4.95
CA CYS A 114 5.33 3.47 -5.09
C CYS A 114 5.98 2.82 -3.86
N PHE A 115 5.38 1.76 -3.33
CA PHE A 115 5.91 0.98 -2.21
C PHE A 115 5.35 -0.45 -2.22
N GLY A 116 5.82 -1.29 -1.29
CA GLY A 116 5.35 -2.67 -1.18
C GLY A 116 5.73 -3.54 -2.39
N GLY A 117 6.83 -3.22 -3.07
CA GLY A 117 7.33 -3.93 -4.24
C GLY A 117 6.83 -3.41 -5.59
N VAL A 118 5.88 -2.46 -5.60
CA VAL A 118 5.52 -1.71 -6.81
C VAL A 118 6.68 -0.79 -7.19
N GLN A 119 7.07 -0.81 -8.46
CA GLN A 119 8.06 0.08 -9.05
C GLN A 119 7.37 1.16 -9.89
N ILE A 120 8.07 2.26 -10.17
CA ILE A 120 7.56 3.35 -11.03
C ILE A 120 7.14 2.82 -12.41
N LYS A 121 7.88 1.83 -12.94
CA LYS A 121 7.57 1.20 -14.23
C LYS A 121 6.25 0.43 -14.26
N ASP A 122 5.70 0.10 -13.10
CA ASP A 122 4.45 -0.66 -12.98
C ASP A 122 3.22 0.28 -12.99
N LEU A 123 3.44 1.60 -12.86
CA LEU A 123 2.37 2.60 -12.90
C LEU A 123 1.65 2.59 -14.25
N LYS A 124 0.34 2.79 -14.19
CA LYS A 124 -0.52 2.93 -15.37
C LYS A 124 -0.99 4.36 -15.55
N PRO A 125 -1.34 4.76 -16.78
CA PRO A 125 -1.94 6.06 -17.04
C PRO A 125 -3.18 6.34 -16.17
N PRO A 126 -3.36 7.57 -15.69
CA PRO A 126 -2.50 8.75 -15.90
C PRO A 126 -1.37 8.91 -14.85
N LEU A 127 -1.17 7.97 -13.93
CA LEU A 127 -0.17 8.13 -12.85
C LEU A 127 1.26 8.09 -13.39
N ASP A 128 1.52 7.29 -14.43
CA ASP A 128 2.81 7.22 -15.12
C ASP A 128 3.21 8.51 -15.86
N LEU A 129 2.26 9.43 -16.08
CA LEU A 129 2.51 10.75 -16.66
C LEU A 129 3.10 11.73 -15.64
N SER A 130 3.08 11.39 -14.35
CA SER A 130 3.56 12.22 -13.25
C SER A 130 4.93 11.76 -12.76
N GLN A 131 5.73 12.67 -12.20
CA GLN A 131 6.97 12.29 -11.52
C GLN A 131 6.63 11.51 -10.24
N ALA A 132 7.12 10.27 -10.17
CA ALA A 132 6.89 9.34 -9.07
C ALA A 132 8.18 9.10 -8.28
N ILE A 133 8.03 8.58 -7.06
CA ILE A 133 9.14 8.13 -6.22
C ILE A 133 8.86 6.71 -5.71
N GLU A 134 9.91 5.99 -5.34
CA GLU A 134 9.82 4.68 -4.69
C GLU A 134 10.27 4.80 -3.23
N LEU A 135 9.49 4.26 -2.29
CA LEU A 135 9.82 4.21 -0.88
C LEU A 135 9.92 2.77 -0.37
N PRO A 136 10.83 2.49 0.58
CA PRO A 136 11.77 3.42 1.24
C PRO A 136 12.96 3.84 0.36
N GLY A 137 13.64 4.94 0.72
CA GLY A 137 14.88 5.38 0.07
C GLY A 137 15.28 6.82 0.42
N GLU A 138 16.52 7.06 0.85
CA GLU A 138 16.98 8.36 1.36
C GLU A 138 16.82 9.51 0.35
N GLU A 139 17.13 9.25 -0.92
CA GLU A 139 16.93 10.23 -1.99
C GLU A 139 15.44 10.52 -2.23
N ALA A 140 14.60 9.46 -2.23
CA ALA A 140 13.16 9.59 -2.40
C ALA A 140 12.51 10.36 -1.24
N GLU A 141 12.93 10.10 0.00
CA GLU A 141 12.52 10.84 1.21
C GLU A 141 12.90 12.31 1.10
N SER A 142 14.14 12.60 0.72
CA SER A 142 14.62 13.97 0.51
C SER A 142 13.83 14.69 -0.58
N ASN A 143 13.58 14.02 -1.71
CA ASN A 143 12.80 14.56 -2.83
C ASN A 143 11.34 14.84 -2.43
N LEU A 144 10.72 13.93 -1.67
CA LEU A 144 9.37 14.11 -1.14
C LEU A 144 9.29 15.36 -0.25
N LEU A 145 10.19 15.47 0.73
CA LEU A 145 10.18 16.61 1.65
C LEU A 145 10.42 17.93 0.92
N ASN A 146 11.40 17.97 0.01
CA ASN A 146 11.71 19.16 -0.79
C ASN A 146 10.52 19.62 -1.63
N MET A 147 9.79 18.67 -2.22
CA MET A 147 8.60 18.96 -3.01
C MET A 147 7.45 19.50 -2.15
N VAL A 148 7.20 18.91 -0.98
CA VAL A 148 6.20 19.41 -0.03
C VAL A 148 6.58 20.81 0.46
N VAL A 149 7.83 21.04 0.85
CA VAL A 149 8.38 22.34 1.23
C VAL A 149 8.15 23.37 0.13
N LYS A 150 8.49 23.04 -1.12
CA LYS A 150 8.30 23.94 -2.27
C LYS A 150 6.83 24.29 -2.50
N ARG A 151 5.91 23.33 -2.34
CA ARG A 151 4.47 23.54 -2.62
C ARG A 151 3.72 24.20 -1.47
N THR A 152 4.17 23.99 -0.23
CA THR A 152 3.57 24.59 0.96
C THR A 152 4.25 25.88 1.38
N GLU A 153 5.42 26.21 0.81
CA GLU A 153 6.26 27.35 1.18
C GLU A 153 6.65 27.35 2.67
N LEU A 154 6.68 26.16 3.28
CA LEU A 154 7.14 25.96 4.66
C LEU A 154 8.62 25.65 4.70
N LYS A 155 9.22 25.78 5.87
CA LYS A 155 10.61 25.41 6.10
C LYS A 155 10.68 24.25 7.07
N PRO A 156 11.59 23.28 6.86
CA PRO A 156 11.87 22.28 7.86
C PRO A 156 12.25 22.92 9.19
N VAL A 157 11.64 22.46 10.28
CA VAL A 157 11.83 23.02 11.64
C VAL A 157 13.06 22.43 12.33
N LYS A 158 13.55 21.30 11.82
CA LYS A 158 14.71 20.55 12.29
C LYS A 158 15.41 19.88 11.11
N THR A 159 16.60 19.37 11.36
CA THR A 159 17.23 18.41 10.45
C THR A 159 16.31 17.19 10.30
N PRO A 160 15.92 16.81 9.08
CA PRO A 160 14.98 15.71 8.89
C PRO A 160 15.56 14.39 9.39
N GLU A 161 14.80 13.72 10.24
CA GLU A 161 15.06 12.33 10.59
C GLU A 161 14.57 11.41 9.47
N PRO A 162 15.18 10.22 9.27
CA PRO A 162 14.71 9.26 8.27
C PRO A 162 13.24 8.87 8.47
N LEU A 163 12.53 8.66 7.37
CA LEU A 163 11.14 8.23 7.39
C LEU A 163 11.03 6.79 7.90
N LYS A 164 10.37 6.61 9.05
CA LYS A 164 10.13 5.28 9.64
C LYS A 164 8.86 4.67 9.08
N LEU A 165 8.99 3.84 8.06
CA LEU A 165 7.87 3.13 7.44
C LEU A 165 7.57 1.81 8.16
N PRO A 166 6.30 1.43 8.31
CA PRO A 166 5.95 0.09 8.75
C PRO A 166 6.32 -0.95 7.67
N GLU A 167 6.52 -2.19 8.09
CA GLU A 167 6.64 -3.31 7.16
C GLU A 167 5.38 -3.42 6.30
N PHE A 168 5.55 -3.53 4.99
CA PHE A 168 4.42 -3.72 4.09
C PHE A 168 3.80 -5.10 4.30
N ARG A 169 2.48 -5.15 4.49
CA ARG A 169 1.72 -6.41 4.62
C ARG A 169 0.69 -6.47 3.51
N TYR A 170 0.70 -7.56 2.74
CA TYR A 170 -0.35 -7.83 1.78
C TYR A 170 -1.61 -8.31 2.54
N LEU A 171 -2.64 -7.46 2.61
CA LEU A 171 -3.84 -7.67 3.44
C LEU A 171 -5.03 -8.21 2.66
N SER A 172 -5.01 -8.16 1.32
CA SER A 172 -5.99 -8.91 0.55
C SER A 172 -5.65 -10.39 0.62
N THR A 173 -6.56 -11.21 1.14
CA THR A 173 -6.51 -12.65 0.94
C THR A 173 -6.58 -12.89 -0.56
N PRO A 174 -5.55 -13.43 -1.21
CA PRO A 174 -5.67 -13.78 -2.62
C PRO A 174 -6.87 -14.70 -2.83
N ASP A 175 -7.51 -14.66 -3.99
CA ASP A 175 -8.62 -15.57 -4.33
C ASP A 175 -8.20 -17.06 -4.26
N TRP A 176 -6.90 -17.30 -4.28
CA TRP A 176 -6.27 -18.61 -4.14
C TRP A 176 -5.82 -18.95 -2.71
N GLN A 177 -6.11 -18.10 -1.72
CA GLN A 177 -5.84 -18.40 -0.32
C GLN A 177 -6.98 -19.22 0.27
N PHE A 178 -6.64 -20.46 0.62
CA PHE A 178 -7.55 -21.39 1.27
C PHE A 178 -7.08 -21.66 2.70
N SER A 179 -8.01 -21.92 3.61
CA SER A 179 -7.65 -22.60 4.84
C SER A 179 -7.09 -23.99 4.51
N VAL A 180 -6.28 -24.57 5.40
CA VAL A 180 -5.71 -25.91 5.18
C VAL A 180 -6.83 -26.95 4.98
N GLU A 181 -7.97 -26.80 5.66
CA GLU A 181 -9.13 -27.66 5.50
C GLU A 181 -9.79 -27.51 4.12
N SER A 182 -9.91 -26.27 3.66
CA SER A 182 -10.51 -25.97 2.35
C SER A 182 -9.63 -26.47 1.21
N LEU A 183 -8.30 -26.33 1.38
CA LEU A 183 -7.32 -26.85 0.43
C LEU A 183 -7.36 -28.39 0.40
N ALA A 184 -7.49 -29.04 1.55
CA ALA A 184 -7.60 -30.50 1.62
C ALA A 184 -8.83 -31.02 0.84
N VAL A 185 -9.98 -30.36 0.98
CA VAL A 185 -11.20 -30.70 0.22
C VAL A 185 -10.99 -30.50 -1.28
N TYR A 186 -10.38 -29.38 -1.68
CA TYR A 186 -10.09 -29.09 -3.08
C TYR A 186 -9.15 -30.14 -3.70
N GLU A 187 -8.10 -30.51 -2.97
CA GLU A 187 -7.09 -31.46 -3.42
C GLU A 187 -7.64 -32.89 -3.59
N GLN A 188 -8.62 -33.32 -2.77
CA GLN A 188 -9.29 -34.62 -2.94
C GLN A 188 -10.00 -34.74 -4.29
N GLY A 189 -10.59 -33.64 -4.77
CA GLY A 189 -11.30 -33.56 -6.05
C GLY A 189 -10.42 -33.23 -7.25
N PHE A 190 -9.11 -33.06 -7.03
CA PHE A 190 -8.19 -32.68 -8.11
C PHE A 190 -8.01 -33.83 -9.12
N ASN A 191 -8.15 -33.50 -10.42
CA ASN A 191 -8.05 -34.46 -11.53
C ASN A 191 -6.91 -34.09 -12.51
N GLY A 192 -5.97 -33.25 -12.07
CA GLY A 192 -4.79 -32.91 -12.85
C GLY A 192 -3.68 -33.95 -12.71
N LYS A 193 -2.53 -33.69 -13.35
CA LYS A 193 -1.39 -34.64 -13.37
C LYS A 193 -0.34 -34.34 -12.31
N GLU A 194 -0.21 -33.08 -11.91
CA GLU A 194 0.83 -32.64 -10.97
C GLU A 194 0.32 -31.55 -10.02
N ILE A 195 0.80 -31.57 -8.79
CA ILE A 195 0.57 -30.55 -7.74
C ILE A 195 1.93 -30.00 -7.31
N TYR A 196 2.04 -28.68 -7.22
CA TYR A 196 3.24 -27.99 -6.75
C TYR A 196 2.97 -27.47 -5.35
N VAL A 197 3.83 -27.84 -4.40
CA VAL A 197 3.70 -27.44 -2.99
C VAL A 197 4.91 -26.62 -2.60
N ILE A 198 4.64 -25.41 -2.10
CA ILE A 198 5.65 -24.51 -1.56
C ILE A 198 5.39 -24.42 -0.06
N SER A 199 6.31 -24.92 0.76
CA SER A 199 6.16 -24.91 2.21
C SER A 199 7.52 -24.77 2.89
N ALA A 200 7.53 -24.06 4.01
CA ALA A 200 8.69 -23.93 4.89
C ALA A 200 8.82 -25.10 5.88
N ASP A 201 7.75 -25.90 6.06
CA ASP A 201 7.67 -27.07 6.95
C ASP A 201 6.67 -28.09 6.41
N LEU A 202 7.15 -28.96 5.51
CA LEU A 202 6.32 -30.02 4.93
C LEU A 202 5.84 -31.04 5.97
N GLY A 203 6.52 -31.19 7.11
CA GLY A 203 6.16 -32.18 8.11
C GLY A 203 4.86 -31.80 8.81
N LEU A 204 4.76 -30.53 9.19
CA LEU A 204 3.54 -29.98 9.77
C LEU A 204 2.43 -29.87 8.72
N ASP A 205 2.75 -29.38 7.53
CA ASP A 205 1.74 -29.06 6.51
C ASP A 205 1.17 -30.30 5.80
N ILE A 206 1.96 -31.37 5.66
CA ILE A 206 1.61 -32.53 4.82
C ILE A 206 1.44 -33.83 5.62
N LEU A 207 2.32 -34.14 6.57
CA LEU A 207 2.34 -35.46 7.20
C LEU A 207 1.35 -35.58 8.36
N ASN A 208 1.23 -34.54 9.18
CA ASN A 208 0.47 -34.58 10.44
C ASN A 208 -0.75 -33.65 10.43
N GLY A 209 -1.14 -33.15 9.27
CA GLY A 209 -2.21 -32.16 9.10
C GLY A 209 -3.36 -32.62 8.19
N PRO A 210 -4.36 -31.75 7.97
CA PRO A 210 -5.52 -32.03 7.12
C PRO A 210 -5.18 -32.41 5.67
N MET A 211 -3.95 -32.11 5.21
CA MET A 211 -3.47 -32.45 3.87
C MET A 211 -2.97 -33.89 3.74
N ALA A 212 -2.70 -34.62 4.83
CA ALA A 212 -2.18 -35.99 4.75
C ALA A 212 -3.10 -36.95 3.97
N PRO A 213 -4.42 -37.01 4.24
CA PRO A 213 -5.32 -37.87 3.48
C PRO A 213 -5.40 -37.58 1.96
N PRO A 214 -5.59 -36.32 1.49
CA PRO A 214 -5.61 -36.03 0.06
C PRO A 214 -4.30 -36.37 -0.64
N VAL A 215 -3.16 -36.05 -0.02
CA VAL A 215 -1.84 -36.32 -0.59
C VAL A 215 -1.66 -37.80 -0.85
N LYS A 216 -1.94 -38.65 0.15
CA LYS A 216 -1.88 -40.11 -0.01
C LYS A 216 -2.80 -40.61 -1.13
N SER A 217 -4.06 -40.18 -1.14
CA SER A 217 -5.02 -40.59 -2.17
C SER A 217 -4.58 -40.19 -3.57
N ASN A 218 -3.98 -39.00 -3.72
CA ASN A 218 -3.54 -38.50 -5.01
C ASN A 218 -2.26 -39.19 -5.51
N LEU A 219 -1.35 -39.56 -4.62
CA LEU A 219 -0.20 -40.40 -4.96
C LEU A 219 -0.65 -41.77 -5.48
N GLU A 220 -1.66 -42.40 -4.85
CA GLU A 220 -2.26 -43.66 -5.33
C GLU A 220 -2.91 -43.52 -6.72
N LYS A 221 -3.48 -42.35 -7.02
CA LYS A 221 -4.03 -42.02 -8.36
C LYS A 221 -2.95 -41.70 -9.39
N GLY A 222 -1.67 -41.66 -9.01
CA GLY A 222 -0.54 -41.34 -9.90
C GLY A 222 -0.32 -39.85 -10.16
N ILE A 223 -0.90 -38.97 -9.33
CA ILE A 223 -0.64 -37.52 -9.38
C ILE A 223 0.74 -37.25 -8.80
N LYS A 224 1.55 -36.45 -9.50
CA LYS A 224 2.93 -36.15 -9.07
C LYS A 224 2.99 -34.90 -8.21
N TYR A 225 3.72 -34.96 -7.10
CA TYR A 225 3.98 -33.79 -6.28
C TYR A 225 5.38 -33.23 -6.53
N LYS A 226 5.46 -31.91 -6.69
CA LYS A 226 6.72 -31.17 -6.79
C LYS A 226 6.84 -30.23 -5.61
N TYR A 227 7.80 -30.50 -4.74
CA TYR A 227 8.04 -29.73 -3.53
C TYR A 227 9.10 -28.66 -3.77
N ILE A 228 8.77 -27.41 -3.48
CA ILE A 228 9.70 -26.29 -3.45
C ILE A 228 9.90 -25.93 -2.00
N VAL A 229 11.09 -26.22 -1.49
CA VAL A 229 11.40 -26.14 -0.06
C VAL A 229 12.59 -25.20 0.14
N PRO A 230 12.49 -24.18 1.00
CA PRO A 230 13.63 -23.34 1.35
C PRO A 230 14.78 -24.17 1.92
N GLN A 231 16.04 -23.87 1.59
CA GLN A 231 17.18 -24.69 2.00
C GLN A 231 17.32 -24.75 3.53
N LYS A 232 16.90 -25.86 4.13
CA LYS A 232 17.19 -26.29 5.51
C LYS A 232 17.49 -27.78 5.53
N ASN A 233 18.56 -28.18 6.23
CA ASN A 233 19.03 -29.58 6.26
C ASN A 233 17.98 -30.56 6.81
N GLU A 234 17.15 -30.10 7.76
CA GLU A 234 16.10 -30.90 8.41
C GLU A 234 15.01 -31.34 7.42
N LEU A 235 14.73 -30.52 6.40
CA LEU A 235 13.61 -30.73 5.47
C LEU A 235 13.87 -31.86 4.46
N ASN A 236 15.13 -32.23 4.21
CA ASN A 236 15.48 -33.32 3.28
C ASN A 236 14.93 -34.68 3.75
N SER A 237 15.05 -34.97 5.05
CA SER A 237 14.54 -36.21 5.65
C SER A 237 13.01 -36.32 5.58
N ILE A 238 12.33 -35.17 5.66
CA ILE A 238 10.87 -35.07 5.57
C ILE A 238 10.41 -35.32 4.12
N ILE A 239 11.12 -34.77 3.12
CA ILE A 239 10.83 -35.01 1.70
C ILE A 239 10.93 -36.52 1.37
N GLU A 240 11.94 -37.22 1.88
CA GLU A 240 12.08 -38.66 1.66
C GLU A 240 10.94 -39.47 2.30
N SER A 241 10.51 -39.08 3.50
CA SER A 241 9.38 -39.73 4.18
C SER A 241 8.07 -39.58 3.41
N ILE A 242 7.80 -38.40 2.85
CA ILE A 242 6.60 -38.13 2.04
C ILE A 242 6.62 -38.95 0.73
N ARG A 243 7.78 -39.10 0.09
CA ARG A 243 7.89 -39.90 -1.15
C ARG A 243 7.54 -41.38 -0.96
N ASN A 244 7.63 -41.87 0.27
CA ASN A 244 7.43 -43.28 0.62
C ASN A 244 6.08 -43.54 1.32
N ALA A 245 5.24 -42.51 1.48
CA ALA A 245 3.93 -42.57 2.16
C ALA A 245 2.79 -42.90 1.19
#